data_AF-A0A7S0E802-F1
#
_entry.id   AF-A0A7S0E802-F1
#
_cell.length_a   1.000
_cell.length_b   1.000
_cell.length_c   1.000
_cell.angle_alpha   90.00
_cell.angle_beta   90.00
_cell.angle_gamma   90.00
#
_symmetry.space_group_name_H-M   'P 1'
#
loop_
_entity.id
_entity.type
_entity.pdbx_description
1 polymer ?
#
loop_
_entity_poly.entity_id
_entity_poly.type
_entity_poly.pdbx_seq_one_letter_code
_entity_poly.pdbx_strand_id
1 'polypeptide(L)'
;WVVVAVALMLIVVAALYCKQVPDPQLSAPEWMQEYASWHRQHRNDPDARYLMYSCHDQMNGQKVTRCGGHGNRIKHICWTLRAAAASRRVLLVDWLSPEHLEEYLGPVAVDWRPNAAERAILADTDGFVPVHHLGWPDVGTAPPPVDVKYVRVTGGPPGKNADSKCYNCSGFHASFNTLYRFLFRPTAAFREHVHATRVQLFGGGAVPYVSMHVRMGDSAEGSLLYNTSRFLSRIR
;
A
#
# COMPACT_ATOMS: atom_id res chain seq x y z
N TRP A 1 32.12 -13.00 37.35
CA TRP A 1 30.90 -13.83 37.34
C TRP A 1 29.63 -13.03 37.14
N VAL A 2 29.30 -12.03 37.98
CA VAL A 2 28.08 -11.20 37.84
C VAL A 2 28.03 -10.42 36.50
N VAL A 3 29.15 -9.83 36.07
CA VAL A 3 29.23 -9.07 34.81
C VAL A 3 28.94 -9.94 33.57
N VAL A 4 29.41 -11.19 33.58
CA VAL A 4 29.19 -12.16 32.49
C VAL A 4 27.72 -12.60 32.44
N ALA A 5 27.09 -12.79 33.61
CA ALA A 5 25.67 -13.15 33.70
C ALA A 5 24.73 -12.02 33.23
N VAL A 6 25.05 -10.76 33.54
CA VAL A 6 24.29 -9.60 33.07
C VAL A 6 24.45 -9.39 31.56
N ALA A 7 25.66 -9.56 31.03
CA ALA A 7 25.90 -9.49 29.59
C ALA A 7 25.15 -10.60 28.82
N LEU A 8 25.17 -11.84 29.33
CA LEU A 8 24.40 -12.96 28.77
C LEU A 8 22.89 -12.73 28.84
N MET A 9 22.37 -12.21 29.96
CA MET A 9 20.94 -11.83 30.06
C MET A 9 20.56 -10.75 29.04
N LEU A 10 21.38 -9.70 28.87
CA LEU A 10 21.10 -8.63 27.91
C LEU A 10 21.14 -9.13 26.45
N ILE A 11 22.06 -10.05 26.13
CA ILE A 11 22.11 -10.70 24.81
C ILE A 11 20.86 -11.57 24.58
N VAL A 12 20.42 -12.33 25.59
CA VAL A 12 19.21 -13.16 25.50
C VAL A 12 17.95 -12.31 25.40
N VAL A 13 17.85 -11.21 26.15
CA VAL A 13 16.73 -10.26 26.08
C VAL A 13 16.70 -9.55 24.71
N ALA A 14 17.86 -9.14 24.18
CA ALA A 14 17.96 -8.55 22.84
C ALA A 14 17.60 -9.56 21.74
N ALA A 15 18.01 -10.83 21.85
CA ALA A 15 17.65 -11.90 20.94
C ALA A 15 16.15 -12.26 21.02
N LEU A 16 15.54 -12.19 22.21
CA LEU A 16 14.10 -12.38 22.40
C LEU A 16 13.26 -11.18 21.92
N TYR A 17 13.81 -9.95 21.98
CA TYR A 17 13.18 -8.74 21.42
C TYR A 17 13.34 -8.63 19.91
N CYS A 18 14.42 -9.15 19.35
CA CYS A 18 14.57 -9.42 17.92
C CYS A 18 13.83 -10.70 17.55
N LYS A 19 12.52 -10.79 17.84
CA LYS A 19 11.66 -11.73 17.12
C LYS A 19 11.85 -11.43 15.64
N GLN A 20 12.56 -12.30 14.93
CA GLN A 20 12.57 -12.35 13.48
C GLN A 20 11.11 -12.23 13.07
N VAL A 21 10.80 -11.14 12.37
CA VAL A 21 9.53 -11.01 11.69
C VAL A 21 9.37 -12.29 10.88
N PRO A 22 8.37 -13.15 11.18
CA PRO A 22 8.17 -14.35 10.39
C PRO A 22 8.02 -13.93 8.93
N ASP A 23 8.53 -14.75 8.01
CA ASP A 23 8.41 -14.50 6.58
C ASP A 23 6.94 -14.11 6.28
N PRO A 24 6.70 -12.93 5.66
CA PRO A 24 5.36 -12.48 5.33
C PRO A 24 4.56 -13.48 4.50
N GLN A 25 5.21 -14.36 3.74
CA GLN A 25 4.54 -15.42 2.99
C GLN A 25 4.11 -16.59 3.89
N LEU A 26 4.98 -17.02 4.82
CA LEU A 26 4.71 -18.17 5.71
C LEU A 26 3.63 -17.88 6.76
N SER A 27 3.35 -16.60 7.05
CA SER A 27 2.33 -16.17 8.00
C SER A 27 1.03 -15.66 7.37
N ALA A 28 0.93 -15.69 6.03
CA ALA A 28 -0.24 -15.21 5.32
C ALA A 28 -1.36 -16.28 5.27
N PRO A 29 -2.65 -15.88 5.28
CA PRO A 29 -3.77 -16.77 4.96
C PRO A 29 -3.58 -17.55 3.66
N GLU A 30 -4.13 -18.76 3.59
CA GLU A 30 -4.01 -19.68 2.45
C GLU A 30 -4.35 -19.02 1.11
N TRP A 31 -5.48 -18.30 1.03
CA TRP A 31 -5.89 -17.59 -0.19
C TRP A 31 -4.83 -16.61 -0.72
N MET A 32 -4.04 -15.98 0.17
CA MET A 32 -2.99 -15.05 -0.22
C MET A 32 -1.82 -15.81 -0.84
N GLN A 33 -1.42 -16.92 -0.22
CA GLN A 33 -0.33 -17.76 -0.73
C GLN A 33 -0.70 -18.38 -2.09
N GLU A 34 -1.93 -18.86 -2.21
CA GLU A 34 -2.51 -19.34 -3.47
C GLU A 34 -2.50 -18.23 -4.53
N TYR A 35 -2.96 -17.04 -4.17
CA TYR A 35 -2.98 -15.91 -5.09
C TYR A 35 -1.57 -15.50 -5.53
N ALA A 36 -0.58 -15.46 -4.65
CA ALA A 36 0.80 -15.16 -5.03
C ALA A 36 1.37 -16.19 -5.99
N SER A 37 1.09 -17.48 -5.75
CA SER A 37 1.50 -18.57 -6.65
C SER A 37 0.82 -18.44 -8.02
N TRP A 38 -0.49 -18.23 -8.01
CA TRP A 38 -1.29 -18.01 -9.22
C TRP A 38 -0.82 -16.76 -9.99
N HIS A 39 -0.60 -15.64 -9.31
CA HIS A 39 -0.16 -14.37 -9.89
C HIS A 39 1.17 -14.54 -10.61
N ARG A 40 2.14 -15.23 -9.98
CA ARG A 40 3.44 -15.50 -10.59
C ARG A 40 3.34 -16.33 -11.88
N GLN A 41 2.43 -17.29 -11.92
CA GLN A 41 2.21 -18.15 -13.09
C GLN A 41 1.54 -17.39 -14.25
N HIS A 42 0.63 -16.44 -13.94
CA HIS A 42 -0.21 -15.80 -14.95
C HIS A 42 0.23 -14.37 -15.30
N ARG A 43 1.21 -13.78 -14.62
CA ARG A 43 1.67 -12.38 -14.79
C ARG A 43 1.90 -11.97 -16.25
N ASN A 44 2.45 -12.89 -17.04
CA ASN A 44 2.89 -12.71 -18.42
C ASN A 44 2.15 -13.60 -19.41
N ASP A 45 1.03 -14.20 -18.99
CA ASP A 45 0.19 -15.00 -19.88
C ASP A 45 -0.50 -14.06 -20.91
N PRO A 46 -0.51 -14.39 -22.21
CA PRO A 46 -1.22 -13.60 -23.22
C PRO A 46 -2.70 -13.40 -22.91
N ASP A 47 -3.34 -14.34 -22.20
CA ASP A 47 -4.75 -14.30 -21.81
C ASP A 47 -4.96 -13.75 -20.38
N ALA A 48 -3.89 -13.29 -19.73
CA ALA A 48 -3.98 -12.68 -18.42
C ALA A 48 -4.93 -11.48 -18.43
N ARG A 49 -5.79 -11.44 -17.41
CA ARG A 49 -6.65 -10.31 -17.11
C ARG A 49 -6.07 -9.54 -15.94
N TYR A 50 -6.13 -8.22 -16.00
CA TYR A 50 -5.47 -7.33 -15.06
C TYR A 50 -6.47 -6.52 -14.27
N LEU A 51 -6.13 -6.27 -13.00
CA LEU A 51 -6.77 -5.29 -12.14
C LEU A 51 -5.69 -4.32 -11.67
N MET A 52 -5.79 -3.09 -12.15
CA MET A 52 -4.76 -2.07 -12.01
C MET A 52 -5.21 -0.98 -11.06
N TYR A 53 -4.51 -0.78 -9.95
CA TYR A 53 -4.65 0.45 -9.17
C TYR A 53 -3.81 1.55 -9.82
N SER A 54 -4.39 2.72 -10.05
CA SER A 54 -3.68 3.85 -10.65
C SER A 54 -3.91 5.13 -9.85
N CYS A 55 -2.83 5.86 -9.55
CA CYS A 55 -2.87 7.19 -8.96
C CYS A 55 -1.85 8.14 -9.60
N HIS A 56 -2.35 9.15 -10.30
CA HIS A 56 -1.59 10.12 -11.08
C HIS A 56 -2.14 11.53 -10.76
N ASP A 57 -1.29 12.57 -10.75
CA ASP A 57 -1.74 13.96 -10.57
C ASP A 57 -2.47 14.53 -11.80
N GLN A 58 -2.18 13.94 -12.96
CA GLN A 58 -2.83 14.26 -14.21
C GLN A 58 -3.05 12.98 -15.01
N MET A 59 -4.23 12.82 -15.58
CA MET A 59 -4.46 11.91 -16.71
C MET A 59 -5.13 12.73 -17.81
N ASN A 60 -4.68 12.56 -19.05
CA ASN A 60 -5.25 13.24 -20.24
C ASN A 60 -5.16 14.78 -20.17
N GLY A 61 -4.10 15.34 -19.56
CA GLY A 61 -3.97 16.79 -19.34
C GLY A 61 -5.01 17.39 -18.38
N GLN A 62 -5.89 16.55 -17.82
CA GLN A 62 -6.84 16.92 -16.79
C GLN A 62 -6.33 16.45 -15.43
N LYS A 63 -6.62 17.24 -14.40
CA LYS A 63 -6.31 16.88 -13.02
C LYS A 63 -7.24 15.75 -12.59
N VAL A 64 -6.81 14.52 -12.79
CA VAL A 64 -7.64 13.34 -12.52
C VAL A 64 -7.57 12.97 -11.05
N THR A 65 -8.77 12.80 -10.49
CA THR A 65 -9.17 12.30 -9.16
C THR A 65 -8.19 12.39 -7.98
N ARG A 66 -8.69 13.00 -6.90
CA ARG A 66 -8.08 12.93 -5.56
C ARG A 66 -7.94 11.46 -5.12
N CYS A 67 -6.78 10.84 -5.32
CA CYS A 67 -6.48 9.50 -4.77
C CYS A 67 -6.44 9.45 -3.23
N GLY A 68 -6.69 10.59 -2.57
CA GLY A 68 -6.47 10.79 -1.15
C GLY A 68 -4.98 10.90 -0.80
N GLY A 69 -4.68 10.99 0.50
CA GLY A 69 -3.30 10.97 0.99
C GLY A 69 -2.68 9.57 0.98
N HIS A 70 -1.39 9.48 1.34
CA HIS A 70 -0.62 8.22 1.30
C HIS A 70 -1.32 7.03 1.98
N GLY A 71 -1.81 7.20 3.22
CA GLY A 71 -2.49 6.12 3.94
C GLY A 71 -3.78 5.64 3.27
N ASN A 72 -4.45 6.52 2.54
CA ASN A 72 -5.65 6.20 1.79
C ASN A 72 -5.35 5.32 0.57
N ARG A 73 -4.27 5.65 -0.15
CA ARG A 73 -3.81 4.93 -1.33
C ARG A 73 -3.29 3.53 -0.98
N ILE A 74 -2.52 3.39 0.10
CA ILE A 74 -2.05 2.07 0.57
C ILE A 74 -3.23 1.16 0.95
N LYS A 75 -4.25 1.72 1.63
CA LYS A 75 -5.49 0.98 1.92
C LYS A 75 -6.21 0.55 0.65
N HIS A 76 -6.26 1.42 -0.36
CA HIS A 76 -6.87 1.09 -1.64
C HIS A 76 -6.10 -0.05 -2.32
N ILE A 77 -4.77 -0.01 -2.38
CA ILE A 77 -3.98 -1.12 -2.94
C ILE A 77 -4.22 -2.44 -2.21
N CYS A 78 -4.29 -2.42 -0.88
CA CYS A 78 -4.61 -3.62 -0.08
C CYS A 78 -6.04 -4.14 -0.37
N TRP A 79 -6.98 -3.24 -0.64
CA TRP A 79 -8.32 -3.61 -1.11
C TRP A 79 -8.28 -4.20 -2.52
N THR A 80 -7.52 -3.60 -3.43
CA THR A 80 -7.38 -4.06 -4.83
C THR A 80 -6.76 -5.45 -4.89
N LEU A 81 -5.84 -5.82 -3.97
CA LEU A 81 -5.35 -7.19 -3.85
C LEU A 81 -6.47 -8.21 -3.63
N ARG A 82 -7.41 -7.91 -2.72
CA ARG A 82 -8.54 -8.81 -2.45
C ARG A 82 -9.46 -8.93 -3.66
N ALA A 83 -9.76 -7.80 -4.29
CA ALA A 83 -10.57 -7.78 -5.51
C ALA A 83 -9.88 -8.54 -6.67
N ALA A 84 -8.56 -8.42 -6.80
CA ALA A 84 -7.77 -9.12 -7.81
C ALA A 84 -7.78 -10.63 -7.57
N ALA A 85 -7.67 -11.06 -6.31
CA ALA A 85 -7.77 -12.47 -5.94
C ALA A 85 -9.17 -13.03 -6.19
N ALA A 86 -10.22 -12.33 -5.76
CA ALA A 86 -11.61 -12.74 -5.95
C ALA A 86 -12.01 -12.82 -7.44
N SER A 87 -11.45 -11.95 -8.28
CA SER A 87 -11.75 -11.91 -9.72
C SER A 87 -10.76 -12.68 -10.61
N ARG A 88 -9.75 -13.35 -10.02
CA ARG A 88 -8.65 -14.02 -10.76
C ARG A 88 -8.03 -13.09 -11.80
N ARG A 89 -7.61 -11.92 -11.34
CA ARG A 89 -6.89 -10.90 -12.13
C ARG A 89 -5.50 -10.66 -11.56
N VAL A 90 -4.54 -10.41 -12.44
CA VAL A 90 -3.19 -9.98 -12.11
C VAL A 90 -3.25 -8.56 -11.55
N LEU A 91 -2.84 -8.41 -10.29
CA LEU A 91 -2.75 -7.11 -9.63
C LEU A 91 -1.57 -6.31 -10.20
N LEU A 92 -1.83 -5.07 -10.59
CA LEU A 92 -0.83 -4.05 -10.89
C LEU A 92 -1.08 -2.79 -10.08
N VAL A 93 0.00 -2.10 -9.72
CA VAL A 93 -0.04 -0.88 -8.92
C VAL A 93 0.81 0.17 -9.60
N ASP A 94 0.18 1.27 -9.97
CA ASP A 94 0.80 2.42 -10.62
C ASP A 94 0.52 3.68 -9.81
N TRP A 95 1.50 4.08 -9.01
CA TRP A 95 1.45 5.26 -8.17
C TRP A 95 2.69 6.07 -8.47
N LEU A 96 2.51 7.14 -9.27
CA LEU A 96 3.60 7.97 -9.75
C LEU A 96 3.66 9.36 -9.11
N SER A 97 2.59 9.77 -8.43
CA SER A 97 2.49 11.08 -7.79
C SER A 97 2.17 10.92 -6.30
N PRO A 98 2.63 11.78 -5.38
CA PRO A 98 3.58 12.87 -5.67
C PRO A 98 4.98 12.34 -5.97
N GLU A 99 5.24 11.07 -5.62
CA GLU A 99 6.48 10.36 -5.86
C GLU A 99 6.14 8.91 -6.26
N HIS A 100 7.10 8.23 -6.88
CA HIS A 100 6.96 6.85 -7.31
C HIS A 100 6.97 5.90 -6.10
N LEU A 101 5.97 5.02 -6.00
CA LEU A 101 5.86 4.07 -4.89
C LEU A 101 7.11 3.19 -4.75
N GLU A 102 7.71 2.81 -5.88
CA GLU A 102 8.88 1.94 -5.98
C GLU A 102 10.15 2.51 -5.35
N GLU A 103 10.22 3.82 -5.13
CA GLU A 103 11.35 4.45 -4.42
C GLU A 103 11.36 4.09 -2.92
N TYR A 104 10.17 3.89 -2.36
CA TYR A 104 9.98 3.64 -0.94
C TYR A 104 9.68 2.18 -0.64
N LEU A 105 8.89 1.52 -1.48
CA LEU A 105 8.36 0.18 -1.26
C LEU A 105 8.61 -0.72 -2.48
N GLY A 106 9.16 -1.91 -2.24
CA GLY A 106 9.28 -2.98 -3.22
C GLY A 106 8.31 -4.13 -2.96
N PRO A 107 8.11 -5.03 -3.93
CA PRO A 107 7.27 -6.21 -3.78
C PRO A 107 7.88 -7.25 -2.83
N VAL A 108 7.00 -8.07 -2.24
CA VAL A 108 7.36 -9.23 -1.39
C VAL A 108 6.82 -10.53 -1.99
N ALA A 109 5.52 -10.80 -1.85
CA ALA A 109 4.91 -12.05 -2.33
C ALA A 109 4.33 -11.94 -3.74
N VAL A 110 3.84 -10.76 -4.09
CA VAL A 110 3.21 -10.43 -5.37
C VAL A 110 4.02 -9.34 -6.04
N ASP A 111 4.47 -9.56 -7.28
CA ASP A 111 5.15 -8.52 -8.06
C ASP A 111 4.13 -7.62 -8.77
N TRP A 112 3.64 -6.63 -8.03
CA TRP A 112 2.63 -5.69 -8.48
C TRP A 112 3.15 -4.60 -9.44
N ARG A 113 4.47 -4.55 -9.70
CA ARG A 113 5.06 -3.47 -10.51
C ARG A 113 4.70 -3.67 -11.99
N PRO A 114 4.23 -2.62 -12.68
CA PRO A 114 3.98 -2.71 -14.11
C PRO A 114 5.31 -2.64 -14.90
N ASN A 115 5.40 -3.46 -15.95
CA ASN A 115 6.49 -3.41 -16.94
C ASN A 115 6.28 -2.25 -17.93
N ALA A 116 7.20 -2.05 -18.88
CA ALA A 116 7.13 -0.93 -19.82
C ALA A 116 5.86 -0.93 -20.70
N ALA A 117 5.45 -2.11 -21.20
CA ALA A 117 4.24 -2.24 -22.02
C ALA A 117 2.97 -1.94 -21.20
N GLU A 118 2.90 -2.44 -19.97
CA GLU A 118 1.78 -2.19 -19.05
C GLU A 118 1.70 -0.74 -18.61
N ARG A 119 2.86 -0.09 -18.39
CA ARG A 119 2.91 1.35 -18.13
C ARG A 119 2.42 2.16 -19.32
N ALA A 120 2.73 1.74 -20.54
CA ALA A 120 2.19 2.37 -21.74
C ALA A 120 0.65 2.24 -21.80
N ILE A 121 0.10 1.09 -21.43
CA ILE A 121 -1.36 0.89 -21.31
C ILE A 121 -1.98 1.75 -20.20
N LEU A 122 -1.28 1.91 -19.08
CA LEU A 122 -1.71 2.77 -17.97
C LEU A 122 -1.64 4.25 -18.32
N ALA A 123 -0.67 4.63 -19.15
CA ALA A 123 -0.50 5.97 -19.68
C ALA A 123 -1.38 6.24 -20.91
N ASP A 124 -1.97 5.22 -21.55
CA ASP A 124 -2.85 5.40 -22.70
C ASP A 124 -4.09 6.20 -22.28
N THR A 125 -4.09 7.45 -22.74
CA THR A 125 -5.13 8.45 -22.52
C THR A 125 -6.16 8.46 -23.65
N ASP A 126 -5.79 7.88 -24.79
CA ASP A 126 -6.48 8.03 -26.08
C ASP A 126 -7.46 6.87 -26.34
N GLY A 127 -7.45 5.87 -25.46
CA GLY A 127 -8.43 4.79 -25.44
C GLY A 127 -8.20 3.72 -26.51
N PHE A 128 -6.98 3.64 -27.06
CA PHE A 128 -6.61 2.59 -28.02
C PHE A 128 -6.67 1.20 -27.38
N VAL A 129 -6.39 1.12 -26.07
CA VAL A 129 -6.62 -0.07 -25.27
C VAL A 129 -7.92 0.08 -24.48
N PRO A 130 -8.89 -0.84 -24.64
CA PRO A 130 -10.10 -0.84 -23.82
C PRO A 130 -9.74 -1.03 -22.34
N VAL A 131 -9.76 0.06 -21.59
CA VAL A 131 -9.56 0.07 -20.14
C VAL A 131 -10.90 0.41 -19.51
N HIS A 132 -11.43 -0.53 -18.73
CA HIS A 132 -12.64 -0.23 -17.96
C HIS A 132 -12.26 0.54 -16.70
N HIS A 133 -12.70 1.80 -16.62
CA HIS A 133 -12.45 2.67 -15.48
C HIS A 133 -13.53 2.46 -14.42
N LEU A 134 -13.12 1.98 -13.25
CA LEU A 134 -13.99 1.92 -12.09
C LEU A 134 -13.60 3.05 -11.13
N GLY A 135 -14.51 4.02 -11.00
CA GLY A 135 -14.51 4.95 -9.88
C GLY A 135 -15.00 4.26 -8.61
N TRP A 136 -14.68 4.83 -7.46
CA TRP A 136 -15.38 4.48 -6.23
C TRP A 136 -16.78 5.13 -6.24
N PRO A 137 -17.90 4.44 -5.90
CA PRO A 137 -18.03 3.14 -5.23
C PRO A 137 -18.18 1.90 -6.14
N ASP A 138 -18.10 2.06 -7.46
CA ASP A 138 -18.52 1.05 -8.44
C ASP A 138 -17.68 -0.24 -8.38
N VAL A 139 -16.41 -0.12 -7.99
CA VAL A 139 -15.49 -1.26 -7.80
C VAL A 139 -15.97 -2.25 -6.73
N GLY A 140 -16.84 -1.81 -5.82
CA GLY A 140 -17.25 -2.58 -4.65
C GLY A 140 -18.60 -3.27 -4.74
N THR A 141 -19.41 -2.91 -5.72
CA THR A 141 -20.83 -3.32 -5.81
C THR A 141 -21.14 -4.22 -7.00
N ALA A 142 -20.24 -4.31 -7.97
CA ALA A 142 -20.41 -5.13 -9.16
C ALA A 142 -19.12 -5.90 -9.49
N PRO A 143 -19.22 -7.08 -10.11
CA PRO A 143 -18.04 -7.77 -10.63
C PRO A 143 -17.38 -6.92 -11.72
N PRO A 144 -16.04 -6.90 -11.82
CA PRO A 144 -15.39 -6.40 -13.02
C PRO A 144 -15.92 -7.16 -14.26
N PRO A 145 -16.14 -6.49 -15.40
CA PRO A 145 -16.60 -7.16 -16.62
C PRO A 145 -15.68 -8.34 -16.98
N VAL A 146 -16.26 -9.47 -17.39
CA VAL A 146 -15.55 -10.75 -17.54
C VAL A 146 -14.67 -10.78 -18.80
N ASP A 147 -15.09 -10.02 -19.81
CA ASP A 147 -14.55 -9.85 -21.16
C ASP A 147 -13.48 -8.76 -21.26
N VAL A 148 -13.37 -7.89 -20.26
CA VAL A 148 -12.38 -6.81 -20.26
C VAL A 148 -11.03 -7.29 -19.74
N LYS A 149 -10.00 -7.20 -20.58
CA LYS A 149 -8.63 -7.55 -20.22
C LYS A 149 -8.04 -6.63 -19.14
N TYR A 150 -8.22 -5.31 -19.27
CA TYR A 150 -7.64 -4.32 -18.36
C TYR A 150 -8.73 -3.55 -17.60
N VAL A 151 -8.75 -3.71 -16.28
CA VAL A 151 -9.64 -2.94 -15.40
C VAL A 151 -8.79 -2.00 -14.58
N ARG A 152 -9.01 -0.69 -14.73
CA ARG A 152 -8.28 0.34 -13.99
C ARG A 152 -9.17 0.90 -12.90
N VAL A 153 -8.64 0.91 -11.69
CA VAL A 153 -9.26 1.43 -10.49
C VAL A 153 -8.57 2.72 -10.11
N THR A 154 -9.33 3.81 -10.05
CA THR A 154 -8.84 5.15 -9.71
C THR A 154 -9.62 5.72 -8.52
N GLY A 155 -8.97 6.60 -7.75
CA GLY A 155 -9.62 7.37 -6.67
C GLY A 155 -9.22 6.97 -5.25
N GLY A 156 -9.77 7.72 -4.29
CA GLY A 156 -9.54 7.50 -2.86
C GLY A 156 -10.20 6.21 -2.36
N PRO A 157 -9.73 5.65 -1.24
CA PRO A 157 -10.31 4.46 -0.68
C PRO A 157 -11.76 4.73 -0.31
N PRO A 158 -12.52 3.67 -0.06
CA PRO A 158 -13.85 3.81 0.47
C PRO A 158 -13.81 4.60 1.78
N GLY A 159 -14.94 5.21 2.14
CA GLY A 159 -15.18 5.63 3.52
C GLY A 159 -15.04 4.45 4.50
N LYS A 160 -15.48 4.62 5.74
CA LYS A 160 -15.29 3.68 6.86
C LYS A 160 -15.72 2.20 6.60
N ASN A 161 -16.39 1.91 5.48
CA ASN A 161 -16.95 0.61 5.10
C ASN A 161 -16.25 -0.03 3.87
N ALA A 162 -14.95 0.24 3.67
CA ALA A 162 -14.19 -0.32 2.54
C ALA A 162 -14.23 -1.85 2.46
N ASP A 163 -14.10 -2.48 3.62
CA ASP A 163 -13.95 -3.92 3.72
C ASP A 163 -15.26 -4.67 3.45
N SER A 164 -16.42 -4.04 3.67
CA SER A 164 -17.73 -4.64 3.40
C SER A 164 -18.23 -4.43 1.98
N LYS A 165 -17.53 -3.62 1.18
CA LYS A 165 -17.89 -3.28 -0.21
C LYS A 165 -16.87 -3.83 -1.19
N CYS A 166 -16.46 -5.08 -1.03
CA CYS A 166 -15.59 -5.77 -1.96
C CYS A 166 -16.40 -6.91 -2.58
N TYR A 167 -16.67 -6.81 -3.89
CA TYR A 167 -17.54 -7.78 -4.57
C TYR A 167 -16.94 -9.19 -4.47
N ASN A 168 -17.71 -10.12 -3.91
CA ASN A 168 -17.34 -11.52 -3.70
C ASN A 168 -16.04 -11.74 -2.89
N CYS A 169 -15.70 -10.82 -1.98
CA CYS A 169 -14.49 -10.92 -1.15
C CYS A 169 -14.72 -11.60 0.21
N SER A 170 -15.85 -12.26 0.43
CA SER A 170 -16.24 -12.89 1.71
C SER A 170 -15.29 -14.01 2.17
N GLY A 171 -14.45 -14.56 1.27
CA GLY A 171 -13.37 -15.49 1.60
C GLY A 171 -11.97 -14.87 1.65
N PHE A 172 -11.83 -13.58 1.31
CA PHE A 172 -10.56 -12.91 1.09
C PHE A 172 -10.26 -11.93 2.23
N HIS A 173 -10.39 -12.39 3.47
CA HIS A 173 -10.15 -11.57 4.66
C HIS A 173 -8.71 -11.69 5.14
N ALA A 174 -8.13 -10.55 5.51
CA ALA A 174 -6.85 -10.44 6.20
C ALA A 174 -6.77 -9.07 6.89
N SER A 175 -6.01 -8.97 7.98
CA SER A 175 -5.77 -7.67 8.61
C SER A 175 -5.02 -6.74 7.64
N PHE A 176 -5.20 -5.42 7.79
CA PHE A 176 -4.45 -4.45 6.99
C PHE A 176 -2.93 -4.66 7.10
N ASN A 177 -2.43 -4.98 8.30
CA ASN A 177 -1.01 -5.26 8.52
C ASN A 177 -0.56 -6.50 7.74
N THR A 178 -1.38 -7.56 7.71
CA THR A 178 -1.09 -8.77 6.93
C THR A 178 -1.02 -8.46 5.44
N LEU A 179 -2.01 -7.75 4.89
CA LEU A 179 -2.03 -7.34 3.48
C LEU A 179 -0.82 -6.46 3.13
N TYR A 180 -0.51 -5.49 3.99
CA TYR A 180 0.61 -4.57 3.79
C TYR A 180 1.95 -5.32 3.71
N ARG A 181 2.24 -6.19 4.69
CA ARG A 181 3.51 -6.94 4.73
C ARG A 181 3.64 -7.97 3.60
N PHE A 182 2.51 -8.46 3.11
CA PHE A 182 2.47 -9.38 1.98
C PHE A 182 2.79 -8.70 0.65
N LEU A 183 2.40 -7.44 0.50
CA LEU A 183 2.63 -6.65 -0.71
C LEU A 183 3.95 -5.89 -0.69
N PHE A 184 4.34 -5.37 0.47
CA PHE A 184 5.35 -4.32 0.55
C PHE A 184 6.49 -4.66 1.50
N ARG A 185 7.70 -4.38 1.02
CA ARG A 185 8.90 -4.23 1.84
C ARG A 185 9.50 -2.85 1.60
N PRO A 186 9.93 -2.13 2.64
CA PRO A 186 10.74 -0.92 2.46
C PRO A 186 11.99 -1.20 1.63
N THR A 187 12.34 -0.29 0.72
CA THR A 187 13.63 -0.32 0.03
C THR A 187 14.78 -0.19 1.02
N ALA A 188 15.99 -0.57 0.61
CA ALA A 188 17.17 -0.43 1.46
C ALA A 188 17.43 1.04 1.78
N ALA A 189 17.42 1.91 0.77
CA ALA A 189 17.58 3.35 0.90
C ALA A 189 16.54 3.98 1.83
N PHE A 190 15.25 3.63 1.67
CA PHE A 190 14.22 4.17 2.56
C PHE A 190 14.39 3.71 4.00
N ARG A 191 14.74 2.42 4.23
CA ARG A 191 15.03 1.92 5.59
C ARG A 191 16.20 2.63 6.23
N GLU A 192 17.29 2.82 5.49
CA GLU A 192 18.47 3.51 5.97
C GLU A 192 18.16 4.96 6.33
N HIS A 193 17.42 5.66 5.47
CA HIS A 193 17.00 7.03 5.72
C HIS A 193 16.11 7.15 6.97
N VAL A 194 15.11 6.28 7.12
CA VAL A 194 14.23 6.25 8.31
C VAL A 194 15.04 5.93 9.57
N HIS A 195 15.97 4.99 9.49
CA HIS A 195 16.85 4.63 10.60
C HIS A 195 17.75 5.79 11.00
N ALA A 196 18.45 6.42 10.05
CA ALA A 196 19.32 7.56 10.29
C ALA A 196 18.55 8.73 10.92
N THR A 197 17.37 9.06 10.37
CA THR A 197 16.48 10.11 10.91
C THR A 197 16.05 9.80 12.34
N ARG A 198 15.67 8.54 12.62
CA ARG A 198 15.32 8.12 13.97
C ARG A 198 16.49 8.26 14.93
N VAL A 199 17.69 7.83 14.53
CA VAL A 199 18.90 7.94 15.35
C VAL A 199 19.25 9.39 15.65
N GLN A 200 19.11 10.26 14.65
CA GLN A 200 19.36 11.70 14.80
C GLN A 200 18.37 12.37 15.77
N LEU A 201 17.08 12.03 15.68
CA LEU A 201 16.04 12.70 16.47
C LEU A 201 15.90 12.15 17.89
N PHE A 202 16.09 10.84 18.08
CA PHE A 202 15.74 10.13 19.32
C PHE A 202 16.91 9.34 19.92
N GLY A 203 18.08 9.36 19.30
CA GLY A 203 19.24 8.57 19.70
C GLY A 203 19.21 7.13 19.19
N GLY A 204 20.19 6.32 19.63
CA GLY A 204 20.36 4.94 19.16
C GLY A 204 19.13 4.05 19.35
N GLY A 205 19.05 2.95 18.61
CA GLY A 205 17.87 2.06 18.59
C GLY A 205 17.42 1.49 19.95
N ALA A 206 18.28 1.52 20.97
CA ALA A 206 18.00 1.07 22.33
C ALA A 206 17.32 2.14 23.22
N VAL A 207 17.20 3.39 22.77
CA VAL A 207 16.57 4.46 23.56
C VAL A 207 15.05 4.27 23.52
N PRO A 208 14.37 4.14 24.68
CA PRO A 208 12.92 4.07 24.74
C PRO A 208 12.31 5.40 24.28
N TYR A 209 11.24 5.34 23.51
CA TYR A 209 10.53 6.52 23.04
C TYR A 209 9.02 6.28 23.05
N VAL A 210 8.26 7.37 23.13
CA VAL A 210 6.80 7.37 22.97
C VAL A 210 6.48 8.03 21.64
N SER A 211 5.72 7.34 20.79
CA SER A 211 5.23 7.90 19.53
C SER A 211 3.78 8.34 19.68
N MET A 212 3.49 9.58 19.31
CA MET A 212 2.12 10.11 19.23
C MET A 212 1.83 10.53 17.79
N HIS A 213 0.79 9.95 17.19
CA HIS A 213 0.29 10.38 15.87
C HIS A 213 -0.95 11.23 16.07
N VAL A 214 -0.80 12.56 15.95
CA VAL A 214 -1.90 13.52 16.04
C VAL A 214 -2.32 13.93 14.64
N ARG A 215 -3.61 13.72 14.30
CA ARG A 215 -4.21 14.22 13.07
C ARG A 215 -5.21 15.32 13.41
N MET A 216 -4.84 16.56 13.17
CA MET A 216 -5.76 17.71 13.22
C MET A 216 -6.20 18.03 11.79
N GLY A 217 -7.51 18.21 11.60
CA GLY A 217 -8.11 18.37 10.28
C GLY A 217 -9.62 18.38 10.38
N ASP A 218 -10.17 19.50 10.82
CA ASP A 218 -11.57 19.85 10.62
C ASP A 218 -11.69 20.96 9.55
N SER A 219 -12.91 21.36 9.22
CA SER A 219 -13.19 22.43 8.26
C SER A 219 -12.67 23.81 8.70
N ALA A 220 -12.31 24.00 9.98
CA ALA A 220 -11.74 25.25 10.48
C ALA A 220 -10.23 25.34 10.23
N GLU A 221 -9.52 24.21 10.12
CA GLU A 221 -8.09 24.16 9.80
C GLU A 221 -7.77 23.71 8.35
N GLY A 222 -8.78 23.28 7.60
CA GLY A 222 -8.65 22.76 6.23
C GLY A 222 -8.77 23.77 5.09
N SER A 223 -9.02 25.06 5.35
CA SER A 223 -9.06 26.08 4.30
C SER A 223 -7.65 26.65 4.05
N LEU A 224 -6.98 26.10 3.03
CA LEU A 224 -5.90 26.61 2.15
C LEU A 224 -4.91 27.75 2.56
N LEU A 225 -4.85 28.23 3.79
CA LEU A 225 -3.94 29.28 4.23
C LEU A 225 -3.40 28.92 5.63
N TYR A 226 -2.38 28.06 5.65
CA TYR A 226 -1.64 27.77 6.87
C TYR A 226 -0.89 29.03 7.32
N ASN A 227 -1.35 29.64 8.41
CA ASN A 227 -0.57 30.59 9.20
C ASN A 227 -0.14 29.88 10.49
N THR A 228 1.10 29.39 10.53
CA THR A 228 1.71 28.63 11.64
C THR A 228 1.76 29.40 12.97
N SER A 229 1.51 30.70 12.96
CA SER A 229 1.46 31.54 14.17
C SER A 229 0.31 31.20 15.13
N ARG A 230 -0.84 30.69 14.63
CA ARG A 230 -2.03 30.41 15.47
C ARG A 230 -1.91 29.15 16.34
N PHE A 231 -1.07 28.21 15.93
CA PHE A 231 -0.85 26.96 16.67
C PHE A 231 0.05 27.18 17.88
N LEU A 232 1.15 27.92 17.70
CA LEU A 232 2.09 28.24 18.78
C LEU A 232 1.48 29.15 19.86
N SER A 233 0.45 29.94 19.52
CA SER A 233 -0.25 30.78 20.49
C SER A 233 -1.22 30.01 21.39
N ARG A 234 -1.57 28.76 21.07
CA ARG A 234 -2.50 27.93 21.86
C ARG A 234 -1.82 26.85 22.70
N ILE A 235 -0.51 26.69 22.53
CA ILE A 235 0.33 25.76 23.30
C ILE A 235 1.09 26.48 24.45
N ARG A 236 0.82 27.78 24.64
CA ARG A 236 1.27 28.52 25.83
C ARG A 236 0.21 28.56 26.90
#